data_AF-A0AAV1I898-F1
#
_entry.id   AF-A0AAV1I898-F1
#
_cell.length_a   1.000
_cell.length_b   1.000
_cell.length_c   1.000
_cell.angle_alpha   90.00
_cell.angle_beta   90.00
_cell.angle_gamma   90.00
#
_symmetry.space_group_name_H-M   'P 1'
#
loop_
_entity.id
_entity.type
_entity.pdbx_description
1 polymer ?
#
loop_
_entity_poly.entity_id
_entity_poly.type
_entity_poly.pdbx_seq_one_letter_code
_entity_poly.pdbx_strand_id
1 'polypeptide(L)'
;MSIQNEGRARHPRQASPPRPTLMVGDLTQCQAALVRLQRQCADLLQGTAGPISWEDLVPRFRALRESLLSNNAPLPLSVAALEASSEACLRAGNFAEFLKAAQQLVHVCYPALAADEKVSTDLGQMHLSDSNSSSNGALGNGDMRHNLGAARRWPEFCGAFLLHFVCIPASPEGMDIAAVLRALPHSLQRCPQVSFALQAHAAATQHDCFRFLKLHSEGTWMQQAIMEPRLQQMRHRAISVFGSAYRNLSIRAALQLLCLPSIATEQLLALLKACSERGIASAQRALSAAQMADPAQLQMLVFRA
;
A
#
# COMPACT_ATOMS: atom_id res chain seq x y z
N MET A 1 -19.82 5.65 38.17
CA MET A 1 -20.09 5.30 36.76
C MET A 1 -19.41 3.97 36.48
N SER A 2 -20.18 2.88 36.56
CA SER A 2 -19.68 1.51 36.39
C SER A 2 -19.68 1.16 34.91
N ILE A 3 -18.51 0.84 34.35
CA ILE A 3 -18.36 0.36 32.98
C ILE A 3 -18.78 -1.12 32.98
N GLN A 4 -20.01 -1.40 32.56
CA GLN A 4 -20.46 -2.76 32.27
C GLN A 4 -19.78 -3.22 30.99
N ASN A 5 -18.78 -4.09 31.15
CA ASN A 5 -18.13 -4.81 30.05
C ASN A 5 -19.12 -5.86 29.53
N GLU A 6 -19.90 -5.51 28.51
CA GLU A 6 -20.74 -6.47 27.80
C GLU A 6 -19.85 -7.53 27.14
N GLY A 7 -20.01 -8.77 27.61
CA GLY A 7 -19.27 -9.93 27.15
C GLY A 7 -19.55 -10.20 25.67
N ARG A 8 -18.61 -9.79 24.80
CA ARG A 8 -18.53 -10.33 23.44
C ARG A 8 -18.44 -11.85 23.52
N ALA A 9 -19.51 -12.52 23.08
CA ALA A 9 -19.56 -13.95 22.89
C ALA A 9 -18.32 -14.37 22.08
N ARG A 10 -17.40 -15.11 22.71
CA ARG A 10 -16.25 -15.68 22.04
C ARG A 10 -16.78 -16.66 21.01
N HIS A 11 -16.68 -16.32 19.73
CA HIS A 11 -16.94 -17.27 18.66
C HIS A 11 -16.20 -18.59 18.98
N PRO A 12 -16.86 -19.75 18.85
CA PRO A 12 -16.22 -21.03 19.07
C PRO A 12 -14.94 -21.07 18.24
N ARG A 13 -13.83 -21.50 18.87
CA ARG A 13 -12.53 -21.64 18.23
C ARG A 13 -12.66 -22.64 17.08
N GLN A 14 -13.04 -22.14 15.92
CA GLN A 14 -13.06 -22.90 14.68
C GLN A 14 -11.62 -23.32 14.44
N ALA A 15 -11.38 -24.62 14.36
CA ALA A 15 -10.06 -25.16 14.10
C ALA A 15 -9.52 -24.45 12.86
N SER A 16 -8.35 -23.82 12.97
CA SER A 16 -7.72 -23.18 11.84
C SER A 16 -7.64 -24.21 10.71
N PRO A 17 -8.08 -23.87 9.48
CA PRO A 17 -7.97 -24.80 8.37
C PRO A 17 -6.54 -25.33 8.28
N PRO A 18 -6.35 -26.63 7.92
CA PRO A 18 -5.02 -27.22 7.83
C PRO A 18 -4.13 -26.29 7.02
N ARG A 19 -2.93 -26.00 7.54
CA ARG A 19 -1.97 -25.12 6.84
C ARG A 19 -1.81 -25.67 5.42
N PRO A 20 -2.04 -24.86 4.37
CA PRO A 20 -1.85 -25.32 3.00
C PRO A 20 -0.45 -25.92 2.92
N THR A 21 -0.39 -27.19 2.53
CA THR A 21 0.84 -27.95 2.39
C THR A 21 1.79 -27.13 1.54
N LEU A 22 3.01 -26.89 2.05
CA LEU A 22 4.09 -26.23 1.33
C LEU A 22 4.09 -26.74 -0.11
N MET A 23 4.07 -25.83 -1.09
CA MET A 23 4.27 -26.23 -2.49
C MET A 23 5.73 -26.63 -2.65
N VAL A 24 6.12 -27.81 -2.16
CA VAL A 24 7.46 -28.34 -2.34
C VAL A 24 7.55 -28.82 -3.79
N GLY A 25 7.88 -27.88 -4.66
CA GLY A 25 8.10 -28.12 -6.08
C GLY A 25 9.44 -27.58 -6.52
N ASP A 26 9.92 -28.07 -7.66
CA ASP A 26 11.13 -27.56 -8.31
C ASP A 26 10.92 -26.12 -8.84
N LEU A 27 12.00 -25.51 -9.37
CA LEU A 27 11.93 -24.15 -9.90
C LEU A 27 10.94 -24.00 -11.07
N THR A 28 10.79 -25.03 -11.89
CA THR A 28 9.84 -25.06 -13.01
C THR A 28 8.40 -24.98 -12.50
N GLN A 29 8.08 -25.74 -11.46
CA GLN A 29 6.79 -25.72 -10.79
C GLN A 29 6.52 -24.38 -10.09
N CYS A 30 7.55 -23.78 -9.47
CA CYS A 30 7.44 -22.45 -8.89
C CYS A 30 7.14 -21.38 -9.94
N GLN A 31 7.80 -21.42 -11.10
CA GLN A 31 7.54 -20.52 -12.21
C GLN A 31 6.13 -20.68 -12.78
N ALA A 32 5.69 -21.93 -13.00
CA ALA A 32 4.33 -22.21 -13.45
C ALA A 32 3.28 -21.74 -12.43
N ALA A 33 3.54 -21.91 -11.13
CA ALA A 33 2.69 -21.42 -10.07
C ALA A 33 2.60 -19.88 -10.06
N LEU A 34 3.73 -19.17 -10.25
CA LEU A 34 3.76 -17.72 -10.36
C LEU A 34 2.89 -17.23 -11.53
N VAL A 35 3.06 -17.79 -12.72
CA VAL A 35 2.28 -17.42 -13.92
C VAL A 35 0.78 -17.63 -13.67
N ARG A 36 0.39 -18.76 -13.06
CA ARG A 36 -1.01 -19.04 -12.71
C ARG A 36 -1.55 -18.02 -11.70
N LEU A 37 -0.78 -17.68 -10.67
CA LEU A 37 -1.20 -16.70 -9.67
C LEU A 37 -1.31 -15.29 -10.27
N GLN A 38 -0.38 -14.89 -11.12
CA GLN A 38 -0.44 -13.61 -11.83
C GLN A 38 -1.67 -13.51 -12.73
N ARG A 39 -2.02 -14.60 -13.43
CA ARG A 39 -3.26 -14.68 -14.21
C ARG A 39 -4.50 -14.51 -13.31
N GLN A 40 -4.53 -15.18 -12.16
CA GLN A 40 -5.63 -15.01 -11.18
C GLN A 40 -5.72 -13.58 -10.65
N CYS A 41 -4.59 -12.91 -10.42
CA CYS A 41 -4.58 -11.48 -10.08
C CYS A 41 -5.16 -10.61 -11.21
N ALA A 42 -4.80 -10.90 -12.47
CA ALA A 42 -5.32 -10.18 -13.62
C ALA A 42 -6.85 -10.37 -13.77
N ASP A 43 -7.33 -11.61 -13.61
CA ASP A 43 -8.76 -11.92 -13.64
C ASP A 43 -9.53 -11.16 -12.53
N LEU A 44 -8.94 -11.07 -11.32
CA LEU A 44 -9.52 -10.30 -10.21
C LEU A 44 -9.57 -8.79 -10.51
N LEU A 45 -8.53 -8.24 -11.10
CA LEU A 45 -8.50 -6.82 -11.48
C LEU A 45 -9.52 -6.47 -12.57
N GLN A 46 -9.81 -7.42 -13.46
CA GLN A 46 -10.81 -7.26 -14.52
C GLN A 46 -12.24 -7.59 -14.06
N GLY A 47 -12.41 -8.10 -12.83
CA GLY A 47 -13.72 -8.58 -12.35
C GLY A 47 -14.22 -9.84 -13.08
N THR A 48 -13.33 -10.58 -13.74
CA THR A 48 -13.62 -11.83 -14.46
C THR A 48 -13.24 -13.06 -13.66
N ALA A 49 -12.63 -12.87 -12.49
CA ALA A 49 -12.37 -13.96 -11.56
C ALA A 49 -13.68 -14.64 -11.17
N GLY A 50 -13.66 -15.98 -11.18
CA GLY A 50 -14.76 -16.80 -10.66
C GLY A 50 -14.87 -16.68 -9.13
N PRO A 51 -14.98 -17.79 -8.37
CA PRO A 51 -15.20 -17.75 -6.92
C PRO A 51 -13.94 -17.39 -6.10
N ILE A 52 -12.88 -16.88 -6.72
CA ILE A 52 -11.60 -16.60 -6.07
C ILE A 52 -11.61 -15.16 -5.56
N SER A 53 -11.13 -14.94 -4.34
CA SER A 53 -10.90 -13.62 -3.76
C SER A 53 -9.41 -13.30 -3.60
N TRP A 54 -9.07 -12.03 -3.31
CA TRP A 54 -7.69 -11.65 -2.97
C TRP A 54 -7.17 -12.37 -1.72
N GLU A 55 -8.04 -12.63 -0.74
CA GLU A 55 -7.69 -13.31 0.51
C GLU A 55 -7.23 -14.76 0.24
N ASP A 56 -7.84 -15.43 -0.75
CA ASP A 56 -7.47 -16.80 -1.15
C ASP A 56 -6.07 -16.87 -1.80
N LEU A 57 -5.62 -15.77 -2.41
CA LEU A 57 -4.32 -15.71 -3.08
C LEU A 57 -3.16 -15.51 -2.10
N VAL A 58 -3.37 -14.80 -0.99
CA VAL A 58 -2.33 -14.52 0.02
C VAL A 58 -1.61 -15.79 0.51
N PRO A 59 -2.30 -16.85 0.98
CA PRO A 59 -1.61 -18.06 1.43
C PRO A 59 -0.87 -18.79 0.30
N ARG A 60 -1.36 -18.70 -0.95
CA ARG A 60 -0.70 -19.30 -2.12
C ARG A 60 0.59 -18.58 -2.49
N PHE A 61 0.57 -17.25 -2.45
CA PHE A 61 1.78 -16.45 -2.62
C PHE A 61 2.77 -16.65 -1.47
N ARG A 62 2.29 -16.82 -0.23
CA ARG A 62 3.17 -17.19 0.90
C ARG A 62 3.87 -18.52 0.64
N ALA A 63 3.12 -19.57 0.29
CA ALA A 63 3.68 -20.87 -0.05
C ALA A 63 4.72 -20.76 -1.19
N LEU A 64 4.40 -20.02 -2.26
CA LEU A 64 5.34 -19.79 -3.36
C LEU A 64 6.64 -19.12 -2.90
N ARG A 65 6.56 -18.07 -2.06
CA ARG A 65 7.76 -17.39 -1.53
C ARG A 65 8.63 -18.32 -0.70
N GLU A 66 8.03 -19.12 0.17
CA GLU A 66 8.74 -20.12 1.00
C GLU A 66 9.44 -21.18 0.13
N SER A 67 8.78 -21.63 -0.94
CA SER A 67 9.33 -22.58 -1.90
C SER A 67 10.49 -22.00 -2.72
N LEU A 68 10.38 -20.75 -3.17
CA LEU A 68 11.44 -20.06 -3.91
C LEU A 68 12.70 -19.88 -3.03
N LEU A 69 12.52 -19.51 -1.77
CA LEU A 69 13.62 -19.43 -0.80
C LEU A 69 14.26 -20.81 -0.57
N SER A 70 13.46 -21.85 -0.39
CA SER A 70 13.95 -23.22 -0.16
C SER A 70 14.72 -23.79 -1.34
N ASN A 71 14.35 -23.41 -2.57
CA ASN A 71 15.02 -23.85 -3.80
C ASN A 71 16.17 -22.93 -4.23
N ASN A 72 16.55 -21.92 -3.43
CA ASN A 72 17.53 -20.89 -3.81
C ASN A 72 17.24 -20.30 -5.20
N ALA A 73 15.98 -19.93 -5.43
CA ALA A 73 15.52 -19.51 -6.75
C ALA A 73 16.29 -18.29 -7.29
N PRO A 74 16.46 -18.19 -8.63
CA PRO A 74 17.08 -17.04 -9.25
C PRO A 74 16.44 -15.73 -8.81
N LEU A 75 17.29 -14.71 -8.63
CA LEU A 75 16.87 -13.42 -8.08
C LEU A 75 15.73 -12.75 -8.87
N PRO A 76 15.72 -12.74 -10.22
CA PRO A 76 14.61 -12.15 -10.98
C PRO A 76 13.26 -12.85 -10.73
N LEU A 77 13.27 -14.18 -10.58
CA LEU A 77 12.05 -14.95 -10.29
C LEU A 77 11.54 -14.63 -8.88
N SER A 78 12.44 -14.56 -7.90
CA SER A 78 12.12 -14.18 -6.52
C SER A 78 11.52 -12.78 -6.43
N VAL A 79 12.09 -11.81 -7.16
CA VAL A 79 11.59 -10.43 -7.23
C VAL A 79 10.18 -10.40 -7.82
N ALA A 80 9.96 -11.02 -8.98
CA ALA A 80 8.64 -11.06 -9.62
C ALA A 80 7.57 -11.69 -8.70
N ALA A 81 7.90 -12.76 -7.98
CA ALA A 81 7.00 -13.39 -7.02
C ALA A 81 6.72 -12.52 -5.79
N LEU A 82 7.75 -11.84 -5.25
CA LEU A 82 7.60 -10.95 -4.11
C LEU A 82 6.80 -9.69 -4.44
N GLU A 83 6.99 -9.11 -5.62
CA GLU A 83 6.22 -7.95 -6.09
C GLU A 83 4.73 -8.33 -6.22
N ALA A 84 4.43 -9.40 -6.95
CA ALA A 84 3.06 -9.90 -7.12
C ALA A 84 2.41 -10.28 -5.78
N SER A 85 3.17 -10.92 -4.88
CA SER A 85 2.72 -11.24 -3.52
C SER A 85 2.38 -9.98 -2.74
N SER A 86 3.20 -8.95 -2.82
CA SER A 86 3.00 -7.70 -2.09
C SER A 86 1.72 -6.99 -2.54
N GLU A 87 1.48 -6.93 -3.85
CA GLU A 87 0.26 -6.34 -4.41
C GLU A 87 -0.99 -7.11 -4.00
N ALA A 88 -0.96 -8.44 -4.09
CA ALA A 88 -2.07 -9.28 -3.64
C ALA A 88 -2.36 -9.08 -2.15
N CYS A 89 -1.32 -8.96 -1.31
CA CYS A 89 -1.47 -8.69 0.11
C CYS A 89 -2.12 -7.33 0.39
N LEU A 90 -1.74 -6.28 -0.33
CA LEU A 90 -2.37 -4.96 -0.19
C LEU A 90 -3.84 -4.96 -0.61
N ARG A 91 -4.15 -5.62 -1.74
CA ARG A 91 -5.53 -5.77 -2.22
C ARG A 91 -6.40 -6.56 -1.25
N ALA A 92 -5.83 -7.55 -0.57
CA ALA A 92 -6.49 -8.32 0.48
C ALA A 92 -6.54 -7.59 1.84
N GLY A 93 -5.98 -6.39 1.98
CA GLY A 93 -5.85 -5.71 3.27
C GLY A 93 -4.94 -6.42 4.28
N ASN A 94 -4.12 -7.40 3.83
CA ASN A 94 -3.21 -8.16 4.68
C ASN A 94 -1.85 -7.46 4.80
N PHE A 95 -1.83 -6.37 5.56
CA PHE A 95 -0.64 -5.51 5.70
C PHE A 95 0.56 -6.22 6.35
N ALA A 96 0.33 -7.23 7.19
CA ALA A 96 1.40 -8.00 7.83
C ALA A 96 2.19 -8.85 6.82
N GLU A 97 1.50 -9.53 5.89
CA GLU A 97 2.18 -10.28 4.83
C GLU A 97 2.81 -9.37 3.77
N PHE A 98 2.16 -8.24 3.47
CA PHE A 98 2.76 -7.19 2.66
C PHE A 98 4.10 -6.74 3.25
N LEU A 99 4.16 -6.42 4.55
CA LEU A 99 5.38 -5.94 5.19
C LEU A 99 6.54 -6.91 5.03
N LYS A 100 6.29 -8.21 5.25
CA LYS A 100 7.32 -9.26 5.07
C LYS A 100 7.84 -9.31 3.63
N ALA A 101 6.95 -9.24 2.64
CA ALA A 101 7.33 -9.27 1.23
C ALA A 101 8.11 -8.01 0.82
N ALA A 102 7.62 -6.82 1.22
CA ALA A 102 8.25 -5.55 0.95
C ALA A 102 9.63 -5.43 1.62
N GLN A 103 9.77 -5.92 2.87
CA GLN A 103 11.06 -5.93 3.57
C GLN A 103 12.10 -6.76 2.81
N GLN A 104 11.71 -7.96 2.35
CA GLN A 104 12.60 -8.82 1.55
C GLN A 104 12.99 -8.16 0.22
N LEU A 105 12.04 -7.52 -0.48
CA LEU A 105 12.32 -6.77 -1.71
C LEU A 105 13.32 -5.64 -1.47
N VAL A 106 13.02 -4.75 -0.51
CA VAL A 106 13.76 -3.50 -0.29
C VAL A 106 15.17 -3.75 0.27
N HIS A 107 15.32 -4.71 1.18
CA HIS A 107 16.58 -4.91 1.90
C HIS A 107 17.44 -6.06 1.38
N VAL A 108 16.86 -7.00 0.62
CA VAL A 108 17.60 -8.17 0.13
C VAL A 108 17.63 -8.19 -1.38
N CYS A 109 16.47 -8.24 -2.03
CA CYS A 109 16.43 -8.58 -3.45
C CYS A 109 16.88 -7.44 -4.37
N TYR A 110 16.37 -6.21 -4.18
CA TYR A 110 16.79 -5.09 -5.03
C TYR A 110 18.25 -4.66 -4.84
N PRO A 111 18.80 -4.61 -3.61
CA PRO A 111 20.23 -4.38 -3.42
C PRO A 111 21.11 -5.40 -4.15
N ALA A 112 20.74 -6.68 -4.12
CA ALA A 112 21.47 -7.74 -4.82
C ALA A 112 21.39 -7.55 -6.35
N LEU A 113 20.20 -7.25 -6.91
CA LEU A 113 20.05 -6.95 -8.33
C LEU A 113 20.91 -5.75 -8.76
N ALA A 114 20.92 -4.69 -7.96
CA ALA A 114 21.70 -3.49 -8.24
C ALA A 114 23.22 -3.72 -8.16
N ALA A 115 23.66 -4.70 -7.35
CA ALA A 115 25.05 -5.12 -7.31
C ALA A 115 25.43 -5.90 -8.60
N ASP A 116 24.58 -6.83 -9.03
CA ASP A 116 24.80 -7.63 -10.25
C ASP A 116 24.84 -6.76 -11.53
N GLU A 117 24.00 -5.71 -11.60
CA GLU A 117 23.99 -4.76 -12.72
C GLU A 117 25.29 -3.96 -12.84
N LYS A 118 25.90 -3.56 -11.72
CA LYS A 118 27.17 -2.83 -11.72
C LYS A 118 28.32 -3.68 -12.24
N VAL A 119 28.43 -4.91 -11.75
CA VAL A 119 29.45 -5.88 -12.20
C VAL A 119 29.35 -6.11 -13.71
N SER A 120 28.12 -6.23 -14.24
CA SER A 120 27.88 -6.43 -15.67
C SER A 120 28.29 -5.21 -16.51
N THR A 121 28.07 -4.00 -15.99
CA THR A 121 28.40 -2.75 -16.68
C THR A 121 29.91 -2.53 -16.73
N ASP A 122 30.62 -2.82 -15.65
CA ASP A 122 32.08 -2.64 -15.57
C ASP A 122 32.83 -3.62 -16.51
N LEU A 123 32.37 -4.87 -16.60
CA LEU A 123 32.93 -5.86 -17.53
C LEU A 123 32.68 -5.50 -19.00
N GLY A 124 31.51 -4.94 -19.31
CA GLY A 124 31.17 -4.49 -20.67
C GLY A 124 32.01 -3.31 -21.14
N GLN A 125 32.39 -2.40 -20.24
CA GLN A 125 33.25 -1.24 -20.57
C GLN A 125 34.71 -1.65 -20.81
N MET A 126 35.21 -2.70 -20.14
CA MET A 126 36.57 -3.20 -20.39
C MET A 126 36.72 -3.79 -21.80
N HIS A 127 35.76 -4.59 -22.29
CA HIS A 127 35.87 -5.24 -23.61
C HIS A 127 35.70 -4.29 -24.81
N LEU A 128 34.98 -3.18 -24.64
CA LEU A 128 34.80 -2.18 -25.70
C LEU A 128 36.03 -1.28 -25.92
N SER A 129 37.01 -1.32 -25.01
CA SER A 129 38.24 -0.52 -25.13
C SER A 129 39.25 -1.14 -26.12
N ASP A 130 39.15 -2.45 -26.41
CA ASP A 130 40.16 -3.17 -27.20
C ASP A 130 39.70 -3.55 -28.63
N SER A 131 38.45 -3.30 -29.00
CA SER A 131 37.85 -3.84 -30.23
C SER A 131 37.52 -2.77 -31.27
N ASN A 132 38.55 -2.08 -31.76
CA ASN A 132 38.47 -1.22 -32.94
C ASN A 132 38.83 -2.04 -34.20
N SER A 133 38.00 -3.03 -34.56
CA SER A 133 38.20 -3.81 -35.79
C SER A 133 36.89 -4.44 -36.30
N SER A 134 36.48 -3.97 -37.47
CA SER A 134 35.49 -4.47 -38.42
C SER A 134 34.96 -5.89 -38.23
N SER A 135 33.63 -6.04 -38.19
CA SER A 135 32.92 -6.95 -39.12
C SER A 135 31.39 -6.94 -38.94
N ASN A 136 30.71 -6.88 -40.08
CA ASN A 136 29.28 -7.09 -40.25
C ASN A 136 28.91 -8.53 -39.88
N GLY A 137 28.01 -8.71 -38.92
CA GLY A 137 27.50 -10.02 -38.52
C GLY A 137 26.19 -9.89 -37.76
N ALA A 138 25.12 -9.52 -38.46
CA ALA A 138 23.77 -9.61 -37.95
C ALA A 138 23.38 -11.09 -37.82
N LEU A 139 22.94 -11.53 -36.64
CA LEU A 139 21.84 -12.49 -36.42
C LEU A 139 21.69 -12.85 -34.91
N GLY A 140 20.53 -12.51 -34.35
CA GLY A 140 19.78 -13.34 -33.40
C GLY A 140 20.27 -13.52 -31.95
N ASN A 141 20.15 -12.49 -31.11
CA ASN A 141 20.18 -12.66 -29.63
C ASN A 141 19.25 -11.64 -28.94
N GLY A 142 17.94 -11.73 -29.23
CA GLY A 142 16.95 -10.71 -28.89
C GLY A 142 16.31 -10.79 -27.50
N ASP A 143 16.34 -11.91 -26.79
CA ASP A 143 15.35 -12.13 -25.70
C ASP A 143 15.82 -11.90 -24.25
N MET A 144 17.10 -11.61 -23.98
CA MET A 144 17.55 -11.36 -22.59
C MET A 144 17.70 -9.89 -22.18
N ARG A 145 17.58 -8.94 -23.11
CA ARG A 145 17.68 -7.50 -22.79
C ARG A 145 16.46 -6.92 -22.05
N HIS A 146 15.40 -7.71 -21.85
CA HIS A 146 14.26 -7.32 -21.02
C HIS A 146 14.53 -7.37 -19.49
N ASN A 147 15.68 -7.88 -19.04
CA ASN A 147 15.99 -8.00 -17.61
C ASN A 147 16.61 -6.76 -16.93
N LEU A 148 17.05 -5.74 -17.68
CA LEU A 148 17.53 -4.45 -17.14
C LEU A 148 16.39 -3.58 -16.54
N GLY A 149 15.20 -4.15 -16.38
CA GLY A 149 14.05 -3.55 -15.74
C GLY A 149 13.79 -4.03 -14.32
N ALA A 150 14.53 -5.02 -13.82
CA ALA A 150 14.18 -5.74 -12.61
C ALA A 150 14.21 -4.87 -11.34
N ALA A 151 15.10 -3.86 -11.26
CA ALA A 151 15.13 -2.91 -10.15
C ALA A 151 14.26 -1.65 -10.33
N ARG A 152 13.47 -1.56 -11.42
CA ARG A 152 12.70 -0.34 -11.74
C ARG A 152 11.68 0.05 -10.68
N ARG A 153 11.12 -0.95 -9.98
CA ARG A 153 10.09 -0.73 -8.96
C ARG A 153 10.65 -0.56 -7.55
N TRP A 154 11.98 -0.58 -7.39
CA TRP A 154 12.61 -0.38 -6.08
C TRP A 154 12.16 0.92 -5.39
N PRO A 155 12.06 2.09 -6.07
CA PRO A 155 11.53 3.30 -5.44
C PRO A 155 10.08 3.16 -4.96
N GLU A 156 9.24 2.48 -5.73
CA GLU A 156 7.82 2.25 -5.41
C GLU A 156 7.68 1.45 -4.11
N PHE A 157 8.38 0.31 -4.00
CA PHE A 157 8.36 -0.52 -2.80
C PHE A 157 9.06 0.13 -1.61
N CYS A 158 10.09 0.95 -1.81
CA CYS A 158 10.68 1.75 -0.72
C CYS A 158 9.65 2.73 -0.15
N GLY A 159 8.96 3.49 -1.01
CA GLY A 159 7.93 4.43 -0.57
C GLY A 159 6.77 3.72 0.15
N ALA A 160 6.32 2.59 -0.40
CA ALA A 160 5.27 1.76 0.19
C ALA A 160 5.68 1.19 1.56
N PHE A 161 6.91 0.68 1.67
CA PHE A 161 7.48 0.19 2.92
C PHE A 161 7.54 1.28 4.00
N LEU A 162 8.00 2.49 3.65
CA LEU A 162 8.00 3.63 4.57
C LEU A 162 6.59 4.03 5.01
N LEU A 163 5.64 4.11 4.06
CA LEU A 163 4.24 4.44 4.36
C LEU A 163 3.57 3.44 5.31
N HIS A 164 3.97 2.16 5.28
CA HIS A 164 3.44 1.14 6.17
C HIS A 164 3.59 1.56 7.64
N PHE A 165 4.79 2.03 8.03
CA PHE A 165 5.08 2.46 9.40
C PHE A 165 4.39 3.77 9.78
N VAL A 166 3.97 4.57 8.80
CA VAL A 166 3.19 5.79 9.03
C VAL A 166 1.71 5.48 9.25
N CYS A 167 1.16 4.53 8.48
CA CYS A 167 -0.28 4.42 8.29
C CYS A 167 -0.92 3.20 8.96
N ILE A 168 -0.17 2.15 9.27
CA ILE A 168 -0.71 0.89 9.82
C ILE A 168 -0.39 0.81 11.31
N PRO A 169 -1.32 1.19 12.21
CA PRO A 169 -1.05 1.43 13.64
C PRO A 169 -0.89 0.16 14.50
N ALA A 170 -0.66 -1.02 13.91
CA ALA A 170 -0.58 -2.28 14.65
C ALA A 170 0.84 -2.65 15.14
N SER A 171 1.90 -1.90 14.80
CA SER A 171 3.27 -2.10 15.30
C SER A 171 4.23 -1.00 14.83
N PRO A 172 5.34 -0.71 15.53
CA PRO A 172 5.51 -0.28 16.92
C PRO A 172 5.81 1.24 16.98
N GLU A 173 5.52 1.87 18.11
CA GLU A 173 6.18 3.11 18.50
C GLU A 173 7.69 2.85 18.55
N GLY A 174 8.43 3.18 17.49
CA GLY A 174 9.90 3.04 17.53
C GLY A 174 10.62 2.54 16.29
N MET A 175 9.97 2.32 15.14
CA MET A 175 10.78 2.24 13.92
C MET A 175 11.31 3.64 13.58
N ASP A 176 12.62 3.83 13.78
CA ASP A 176 13.33 5.03 13.36
C ASP A 176 13.33 5.08 11.82
N ILE A 177 12.37 5.82 11.26
CA ILE A 177 12.32 6.10 9.81
C ILE A 177 13.66 6.66 9.33
N ALA A 178 14.38 7.42 10.16
CA ALA A 178 15.70 7.91 9.81
C ALA A 178 16.74 6.77 9.73
N ALA A 179 16.63 5.70 10.53
CA ALA A 179 17.47 4.51 10.38
C ALA A 179 17.19 3.79 9.05
N VAL A 180 15.92 3.63 8.68
CA VAL A 180 15.54 3.03 7.38
C VAL A 180 16.08 3.88 6.23
N LEU A 181 15.88 5.20 6.26
CA LEU A 181 16.38 6.11 5.22
C LEU A 181 17.91 6.09 5.11
N ARG A 182 18.64 6.06 6.23
CA ARG A 182 20.10 5.97 6.24
C ARG A 182 20.62 4.70 5.58
N ALA A 183 19.87 3.60 5.65
CA ALA A 183 20.22 2.36 4.98
C ALA A 183 19.94 2.36 3.46
N LEU A 184 19.14 3.31 2.96
CA LEU A 184 18.82 3.40 1.53
C LEU A 184 19.90 4.18 0.76
N PRO A 185 20.23 3.77 -0.49
CA PRO A 185 21.04 4.56 -1.40
C PRO A 185 20.53 6.00 -1.57
N HIS A 186 21.44 6.98 -1.65
CA HIS A 186 21.08 8.40 -1.81
C HIS A 186 20.25 8.69 -3.05
N SER A 187 20.39 7.91 -4.13
CA SER A 187 19.56 8.03 -5.33
C SER A 187 18.09 7.73 -5.03
N LEU A 188 17.80 6.70 -4.24
CA LEU A 188 16.45 6.31 -3.86
C LEU A 188 15.82 7.30 -2.87
N GLN A 189 16.61 7.87 -1.97
CA GLN A 189 16.12 8.89 -1.02
C GLN A 189 15.51 10.11 -1.72
N ARG A 190 15.98 10.42 -2.94
CA ARG A 190 15.49 11.55 -3.76
C ARG A 190 14.36 11.18 -4.70
N CYS A 191 13.95 9.92 -4.77
CA CYS A 191 12.88 9.48 -5.66
C CYS A 191 11.52 10.04 -5.20
N PRO A 192 10.60 10.33 -6.15
CA PRO A 192 9.27 10.85 -5.82
C PRO A 192 8.48 9.98 -4.84
N GLN A 193 8.61 8.65 -4.92
CA GLN A 193 7.88 7.70 -4.08
C GLN A 193 8.34 7.74 -2.62
N VAL A 194 9.64 7.91 -2.39
CA VAL A 194 10.21 8.08 -1.04
C VAL A 194 9.88 9.46 -0.50
N SER A 195 10.03 10.51 -1.31
CA SER A 195 9.63 11.88 -0.95
C SER A 195 8.15 11.96 -0.55
N PHE A 196 7.26 11.29 -1.30
CA PHE A 196 5.84 11.19 -0.97
C PHE A 196 5.63 10.55 0.41
N ALA A 197 6.29 9.43 0.69
CA ALA A 197 6.17 8.75 1.98
C ALA A 197 6.63 9.64 3.15
N LEU A 198 7.70 10.42 2.95
CA LEU A 198 8.21 11.37 3.96
C LEU A 198 7.27 12.56 4.16
N GLN A 199 6.64 13.05 3.10
CA GLN A 199 5.62 14.10 3.22
C GLN A 199 4.38 13.60 3.96
N ALA A 200 3.95 12.36 3.68
CA ALA A 200 2.85 11.73 4.40
C ALA A 200 3.19 11.50 5.88
N HIS A 201 4.43 11.09 6.17
CA HIS A 201 4.94 10.99 7.54
C HIS A 201 4.88 12.34 8.27
N ALA A 202 5.45 13.39 7.67
CA ALA A 202 5.47 14.74 8.24
C ALA A 202 4.04 15.25 8.53
N ALA A 203 3.12 15.09 7.56
CA ALA A 203 1.72 15.46 7.72
C ALA A 203 1.05 14.68 8.88
N ALA A 204 1.31 13.37 8.98
CA ALA A 204 0.76 12.54 10.05
C ALA A 204 1.30 12.94 11.44
N THR A 205 2.61 13.21 11.56
CA THR A 205 3.25 13.61 12.81
C THR A 205 2.85 15.01 13.26
N GLN A 206 2.70 15.95 12.33
CA GLN A 206 2.24 17.32 12.61
C GLN A 206 0.71 17.39 12.78
N HIS A 207 0.02 16.27 12.58
CA HIS A 207 -1.44 16.19 12.62
C HIS A 207 -2.13 17.07 11.58
N ASP A 208 -1.45 17.38 10.47
CA ASP A 208 -2.00 18.09 9.32
C ASP A 208 -2.86 17.13 8.49
N CYS A 209 -4.12 16.98 8.93
CA CYS A 209 -5.09 16.10 8.30
C CYS A 209 -5.39 16.50 6.85
N PHE A 210 -5.40 17.80 6.49
CA PHE A 210 -5.70 18.23 5.13
C PHE A 210 -4.57 17.92 4.16
N ARG A 211 -3.31 18.15 4.58
CA ARG A 211 -2.16 17.74 3.77
C ARG A 211 -2.14 16.23 3.57
N PHE A 212 -2.42 15.45 4.62
CA PHE A 212 -2.48 13.99 4.52
C PHE A 212 -3.58 13.51 3.55
N LEU A 213 -4.79 14.09 3.64
CA LEU A 213 -5.90 13.76 2.74
C LEU A 213 -5.57 14.13 1.29
N LYS A 214 -4.97 15.29 1.06
CA LYS A 214 -4.50 15.71 -0.26
C LYS A 214 -3.47 14.73 -0.83
N LEU A 215 -2.46 14.35 -0.03
CA LEU A 215 -1.45 13.37 -0.44
C LEU A 215 -2.09 12.03 -0.81
N HIS A 216 -3.06 11.52 -0.03
CA HIS A 216 -3.79 10.31 -0.39
C HIS A 216 -4.42 10.42 -1.78
N SER A 217 -5.09 11.53 -2.10
CA SER A 217 -5.71 11.72 -3.43
C SER A 217 -4.71 11.81 -4.59
N GLU A 218 -3.46 12.21 -4.33
CA GLU A 218 -2.39 12.35 -5.33
C GLU A 218 -1.52 11.08 -5.45
N GLY A 219 -1.62 10.15 -4.50
CA GLY A 219 -0.79 8.95 -4.42
C GLY A 219 -1.10 7.92 -5.51
N THR A 220 -0.15 7.03 -5.77
CA THR A 220 -0.39 5.82 -6.57
C THR A 220 -1.39 4.91 -5.85
N TRP A 221 -1.98 3.97 -6.58
CA TRP A 221 -2.93 3.00 -5.99
C TRP A 221 -2.32 2.26 -4.77
N MET A 222 -1.02 1.94 -4.82
CA MET A 222 -0.31 1.24 -3.75
C MET A 222 -0.18 2.13 -2.51
N GLN A 223 0.20 3.40 -2.71
CA GLN A 223 0.30 4.40 -1.64
C GLN A 223 -1.06 4.65 -1.00
N GLN A 224 -2.10 4.81 -1.82
CA GLN A 224 -3.49 4.96 -1.38
C GLN A 224 -3.95 3.77 -0.54
N ALA A 225 -3.72 2.54 -1.01
CA ALA A 225 -4.11 1.32 -0.29
C ALA A 225 -3.45 1.22 1.10
N ILE A 226 -2.19 1.63 1.23
CA ILE A 226 -1.47 1.62 2.52
C ILE A 226 -1.93 2.74 3.43
N MET A 227 -2.29 3.90 2.87
CA MET A 227 -2.78 5.06 3.63
C MET A 227 -4.23 4.89 4.11
N GLU A 228 -5.01 4.02 3.47
CA GLU A 228 -6.45 3.84 3.73
C GLU A 228 -6.79 3.58 5.21
N PRO A 229 -6.08 2.72 5.96
CA PRO A 229 -6.40 2.47 7.37
C PRO A 229 -6.24 3.70 8.27
N ARG A 230 -5.37 4.64 7.90
CA ARG A 230 -5.17 5.91 8.63
C ARG A 230 -6.13 7.00 8.17
N LEU A 231 -6.70 6.87 6.96
CA LEU A 231 -7.52 7.89 6.33
C LEU A 231 -8.75 8.25 7.16
N GLN A 232 -9.46 7.25 7.70
CA GLN A 232 -10.64 7.47 8.53
C GLN A 232 -10.31 8.30 9.78
N GLN A 233 -9.18 8.02 10.42
CA GLN A 233 -8.73 8.78 11.59
C GLN A 233 -8.42 10.24 11.23
N MET A 234 -7.79 10.48 10.08
CA MET A 234 -7.51 11.84 9.60
C MET A 234 -8.80 12.60 9.25
N ARG A 235 -9.78 11.93 8.64
CA ARG A 235 -11.12 12.50 8.37
C ARG A 235 -11.86 12.88 9.66
N HIS A 236 -11.81 12.03 10.70
CA HIS A 236 -12.40 12.37 12.01
C HIS A 236 -11.75 13.62 12.63
N ARG A 237 -10.41 13.73 12.54
CA ARG A 237 -9.68 14.91 13.00
C ARG A 237 -10.06 16.16 12.21
N ALA A 238 -10.17 16.06 10.89
CA ALA A 238 -10.59 17.16 10.03
C ALA A 238 -11.99 17.70 10.42
N ILE A 239 -12.95 16.82 10.74
CA ILE A 239 -14.28 17.24 11.24
C ILE A 239 -14.18 17.99 12.56
N SER A 240 -13.32 17.55 13.47
CA SER A 240 -13.10 18.26 14.73
C SER A 240 -12.54 19.67 14.46
N VAL A 241 -11.57 19.79 13.53
CA VAL A 241 -11.04 21.09 13.10
C VAL A 241 -12.14 21.94 12.48
N PHE A 242 -13.01 21.40 11.63
CA PHE A 242 -14.15 22.15 11.08
C PHE A 242 -15.06 22.73 12.16
N GLY A 243 -15.36 21.92 13.18
CA GLY A 243 -16.15 22.37 14.32
C GLY A 243 -15.53 23.50 15.13
N SER A 244 -14.20 23.61 15.09
CA SER A 244 -13.45 24.65 15.77
C SER A 244 -13.30 25.93 14.93
N ALA A 245 -13.16 25.78 13.61
CA ALA A 245 -12.81 26.87 12.70
C ALA A 245 -14.02 27.51 12.01
N TYR A 246 -15.11 26.77 11.79
CA TYR A 246 -16.25 27.25 11.01
C TYR A 246 -17.55 27.24 11.84
N ARG A 247 -18.37 28.27 11.66
CA ARG A 247 -19.77 28.27 12.11
C ARG A 247 -20.63 27.48 11.13
N ASN A 248 -20.48 27.77 9.84
CA ASN A 248 -21.16 27.12 8.73
C ASN A 248 -20.14 26.73 7.65
N LEU A 249 -20.35 25.60 6.98
CA LEU A 249 -19.51 25.14 5.88
C LEU A 249 -20.39 24.49 4.82
N SER A 250 -20.19 24.82 3.54
CA SER A 250 -20.97 24.16 2.49
C SER A 250 -20.62 22.67 2.40
N ILE A 251 -21.61 21.83 2.09
CA ILE A 251 -21.36 20.39 1.95
C ILE A 251 -20.34 20.10 0.86
N ARG A 252 -20.41 20.83 -0.26
CA ARG A 252 -19.44 20.72 -1.34
C ARG A 252 -18.01 21.00 -0.87
N ALA A 253 -17.82 22.04 -0.07
CA ALA A 253 -16.50 22.35 0.51
C ALA A 253 -16.06 21.27 1.50
N ALA A 254 -16.96 20.78 2.35
CA ALA A 254 -16.65 19.70 3.29
C ALA A 254 -16.24 18.41 2.57
N LEU A 255 -16.97 17.99 1.54
CA LEU A 255 -16.64 16.82 0.71
C LEU A 255 -15.27 16.98 0.04
N GLN A 256 -15.01 18.15 -0.56
CA GLN A 256 -13.73 18.45 -1.20
C GLN A 256 -12.56 18.41 -0.21
N LEU A 257 -12.70 19.04 0.95
CA LEU A 257 -11.65 19.07 1.98
C LEU A 257 -11.42 17.71 2.64
N LEU A 258 -12.45 16.86 2.71
CA LEU A 258 -12.35 15.49 3.24
C LEU A 258 -11.90 14.47 2.18
N CYS A 259 -11.62 14.93 0.95
CA CYS A 259 -11.33 14.10 -0.21
C CYS A 259 -12.37 12.98 -0.37
N LEU A 260 -13.65 13.34 -0.25
CA LEU A 260 -14.79 12.46 -0.52
C LEU A 260 -15.33 12.77 -1.92
N PRO A 261 -15.84 11.77 -2.66
CA PRO A 261 -16.50 12.02 -3.94
C PRO A 261 -17.65 13.02 -3.79
N SER A 262 -17.88 13.88 -4.77
CA SER A 262 -18.90 14.94 -4.71
C SER A 262 -20.33 14.40 -4.51
N ILE A 263 -20.57 13.14 -4.87
CA ILE A 263 -21.86 12.45 -4.71
C ILE A 263 -21.98 11.70 -3.38
N ALA A 264 -20.92 11.65 -2.57
CA ALA A 264 -20.84 10.82 -1.37
C ALA A 264 -21.38 11.53 -0.11
N THR A 265 -22.52 12.21 -0.22
CA THR A 265 -23.18 12.86 0.92
C THR A 265 -23.49 11.85 2.03
N GLU A 266 -23.89 10.62 1.67
CA GLU A 266 -24.12 9.54 2.64
C GLU A 266 -22.86 9.17 3.43
N GLN A 267 -21.68 9.15 2.79
CA GLN A 267 -20.41 8.87 3.47
C GLN A 267 -20.06 9.99 4.45
N LEU A 268 -20.33 11.25 4.08
CA LEU A 268 -20.17 12.39 4.97
C LEU A 268 -21.11 12.29 6.19
N LEU A 269 -22.37 11.92 5.99
CA LEU A 269 -23.32 11.72 7.09
C LEU A 269 -22.90 10.55 8.00
N ALA A 270 -22.44 9.43 7.43
CA ALA A 270 -21.90 8.30 8.19
C ALA A 270 -20.67 8.71 9.01
N LEU A 271 -19.79 9.55 8.44
CA LEU A 271 -18.61 10.07 9.11
C LEU A 271 -18.97 11.03 10.26
N LEU A 272 -19.93 11.94 10.04
CA LEU A 272 -20.46 12.82 11.08
C LEU A 272 -21.13 12.03 12.20
N LYS A 273 -21.89 10.98 11.87
CA LYS A 273 -22.48 10.04 12.84
C LYS A 273 -21.40 9.35 13.67
N ALA A 274 -20.38 8.76 13.04
CA ALA A 274 -19.27 8.13 13.76
C ALA A 274 -18.51 9.12 14.66
N CYS A 275 -18.37 10.39 14.25
CA CYS A 275 -17.76 11.44 15.08
C CYS A 275 -18.67 11.84 16.26
N SER A 276 -19.99 11.92 16.03
CA SER A 276 -20.99 12.21 17.07
C SER A 276 -21.02 11.12 18.14
N GLU A 277 -20.98 9.85 17.75
CA GLU A 277 -20.92 8.70 18.67
C GLU A 277 -19.65 8.69 19.53
N ARG A 278 -18.58 9.35 19.06
CA ARG A 278 -17.33 9.58 19.82
C ARG A 278 -17.36 10.84 20.68
N GLY A 279 -18.51 11.52 20.77
CA GLY A 279 -18.70 12.71 21.62
C GLY A 279 -18.24 14.04 21.00
N ILE A 280 -18.00 14.10 19.69
CA ILE A 280 -17.65 15.37 19.03
C ILE A 280 -18.91 16.21 18.85
N ALA A 281 -19.16 17.14 19.79
CA ALA A 281 -20.39 17.96 19.83
C ALA A 281 -20.64 18.79 18.56
N SER A 282 -19.58 19.25 17.86
CA SER A 282 -19.72 19.94 16.57
C SER A 282 -20.25 19.02 15.47
N ALA A 283 -19.84 17.75 15.46
CA ALA A 283 -20.32 16.75 14.51
C ALA A 283 -21.79 16.38 14.78
N GLN A 284 -22.19 16.26 16.05
CA GLN A 284 -23.58 16.03 16.45
C GLN A 284 -24.49 17.15 15.92
N ARG A 285 -24.10 18.42 16.11
CA ARG A 285 -24.87 19.57 15.61
C ARG A 285 -24.96 19.59 14.09
N ALA A 286 -23.83 19.37 13.40
CA ALA A 286 -23.80 19.30 11.95
C ALA A 286 -24.68 18.16 11.41
N LEU A 287 -24.69 17.01 12.09
CA LEU A 287 -25.54 15.87 11.75
C LEU A 287 -27.02 16.18 11.95
N SER A 288 -27.41 16.75 13.10
CA SER A 288 -28.80 17.11 13.37
C SER A 288 -29.32 18.14 12.36
N ALA A 289 -28.52 19.18 12.06
CA ALA A 289 -28.87 20.15 11.03
C ALA A 289 -29.03 19.49 9.66
N ALA A 290 -28.14 18.55 9.33
CA ALA A 290 -28.19 17.83 8.06
C ALA A 290 -29.40 16.90 7.93
N GLN A 291 -29.85 16.28 9.03
CA GLN A 291 -31.01 15.38 9.06
C GLN A 291 -32.35 16.12 9.02
N MET A 292 -32.40 17.38 9.47
CA MET A 292 -33.62 18.19 9.45
C MET A 292 -33.88 18.85 8.09
N ALA A 293 -32.86 18.99 7.24
CA ALA A 293 -33.04 19.57 5.92
C ALA A 293 -33.54 18.51 4.93
N ASP A 294 -34.36 18.94 3.96
CA ASP A 294 -34.67 18.15 2.78
C ASP A 294 -33.35 17.79 2.06
N PRO A 295 -33.09 16.50 1.76
CA PRO A 295 -31.90 16.07 1.01
C PRO A 295 -31.68 16.86 -0.29
N ALA A 296 -32.75 17.32 -0.95
CA ALA A 296 -32.67 18.12 -2.17
C ALA A 296 -32.19 19.57 -1.92
N GLN A 297 -32.30 20.06 -0.68
CA GLN A 297 -32.00 21.44 -0.29
C GLN A 297 -30.80 21.56 0.64
N LEU A 298 -30.18 20.45 1.04
CA LEU A 298 -29.07 20.44 1.97
C LEU A 298 -27.79 20.99 1.31
N GLN A 299 -27.55 22.30 1.47
CA GLN A 299 -26.38 22.98 0.90
C GLN A 299 -25.28 23.25 1.94
N MET A 300 -25.64 23.31 3.23
CA MET A 300 -24.80 23.82 4.31
C MET A 300 -24.81 22.90 5.54
N LEU A 301 -23.63 22.72 6.14
CA LEU A 301 -23.45 22.15 7.47
C LEU A 301 -23.34 23.28 8.50
N VAL A 302 -23.99 23.09 9.65
CA VAL A 302 -23.96 24.03 10.78
C VAL A 302 -23.20 23.39 11.93
N PHE A 303 -22.02 23.91 12.25
CA PHE A 303 -21.15 23.38 13.31
C PHE A 303 -21.28 24.15 14.63
N ARG A 304 -21.67 25.43 14.58
CA ARG A 304 -21.92 26.29 15.76
C ARG A 304 -23.20 27.08 15.57
N ALA A 305 -23.99 27.18 16.65
CA ALA A 305 -25.13 28.08 16.73
C ALA A 305 -24.65 29.52 16.89
#